data_AF-A0A529K0F3-F1
#
_entry.id   AF-A0A529K0F3-F1
#
_cell.length_a   1.000
_cell.length_b   1.000
_cell.length_c   1.000
_cell.angle_alpha   90.00
_cell.angle_beta   90.00
_cell.angle_gamma   90.00
#
_symmetry.space_group_name_H-M   'P 1'
#
loop_
_entity.id
_entity.type
_entity.pdbx_description
1 polymer ?
#
loop_
_entity_poly.entity_id
_entity_poly.type
_entity_poly.pdbx_seq_one_letter_code
_entity_poly.pdbx_strand_id
1 'polypeptide(L)'
;VQTDEGYHLQVADIEEWEKEHGRIPEGSVVFVRSDWYKKWSDAARFNQKPFPGVSLDALKLLHLERKILFHGHEPLDTDTTPNLEGEYWLLHNDFTQAEGVANLDKVPEAGALVTIGFAKPLGGSGGYARYVAIAPPDWTEGVSVIEAPGVPLSRQTAPLKRDENGVFRPTP
;
A
#
# COMPACT_ATOMS: atom_id res chain seq x y z
N VAL A 1 9.94 13.34 -1.07
CA VAL A 1 9.53 13.08 -2.49
C VAL A 1 9.49 14.34 -3.35
N GLN A 2 8.74 15.37 -2.97
CA GLN A 2 8.63 16.59 -3.81
C GLN A 2 9.98 17.32 -3.99
N THR A 3 10.82 17.32 -2.96
CA THR A 3 12.16 17.93 -2.96
C THR A 3 13.29 16.94 -3.17
N ASP A 4 13.07 15.69 -2.79
CA ASP A 4 13.98 14.56 -2.95
C ASP A 4 13.17 13.31 -3.32
N GLU A 5 13.34 12.84 -4.56
CA GLU A 5 12.63 11.68 -5.10
C GLU A 5 13.02 10.38 -4.37
N GLY A 6 14.24 10.32 -3.82
CA GLY A 6 14.79 9.17 -3.10
C GLY A 6 14.60 9.21 -1.59
N TYR A 7 13.76 10.10 -1.08
CA TYR A 7 13.63 10.30 0.36
C TYR A 7 13.06 9.05 1.06
N HIS A 8 13.80 8.53 2.04
CA HIS A 8 13.31 7.49 2.96
C HIS A 8 12.63 8.14 4.15
N LEU A 9 11.42 7.71 4.49
CA LEU A 9 10.73 8.09 5.73
C LEU A 9 11.66 7.87 6.93
N GLN A 10 11.79 8.89 7.76
CA GLN A 10 12.62 8.90 8.97
C GLN A 10 11.76 8.80 10.23
N VAL A 11 12.40 8.45 11.35
CA VAL A 11 11.76 8.47 12.68
C VAL A 11 11.15 9.84 12.99
N ALA A 12 11.83 10.93 12.63
CA ALA A 12 11.35 12.28 12.87
C ALA A 12 10.04 12.59 12.14
N ASP A 13 9.82 12.03 10.95
CA ASP A 13 8.55 12.22 10.21
C ASP A 13 7.38 11.55 10.95
N ILE A 14 7.63 10.36 11.52
CA ILE A 14 6.63 9.62 12.31
C ILE A 14 6.32 10.40 13.58
N GLU A 15 7.34 10.87 14.29
CA GLU A 15 7.15 11.67 15.51
C GLU A 15 6.42 12.99 15.24
N GLU A 16 6.68 13.64 14.10
CA GLU A 16 5.96 14.85 13.70
C GLU A 16 4.49 14.53 13.40
N TRP A 17 4.24 13.46 12.65
CA TRP A 17 2.87 13.01 12.38
C TRP A 17 2.10 12.69 13.67
N GLU A 18 2.75 12.04 14.64
CA GLU A 18 2.15 11.71 15.94
C GLU A 18 1.83 12.95 16.80
N LYS A 19 2.47 14.09 16.59
CA LYS A 19 2.13 15.35 17.29
C LYS A 19 0.76 15.86 16.86
N GLU A 20 0.42 15.70 15.59
CA GLU A 20 -0.84 16.19 15.02
C GLU A 20 -1.98 15.18 15.17
N HIS A 21 -1.68 13.89 15.03
CA HIS A 21 -2.68 12.81 14.97
C HIS A 21 -2.75 11.95 16.24
N GLY A 22 -1.84 12.17 17.19
CA GLY A 22 -1.64 11.31 18.35
C GLY A 22 -0.74 10.13 18.04
N ARG A 23 -0.28 9.45 19.10
CA ARG A 23 0.57 8.26 18.99
C ARG A 23 -0.13 7.18 18.16
N ILE A 24 0.60 6.57 17.23
CA ILE A 24 0.13 5.43 16.42
C ILE A 24 -0.33 4.32 17.37
N PRO A 25 -1.61 3.90 17.30
CA PRO A 25 -2.12 2.84 18.17
C PRO A 25 -1.46 1.48 17.88
N GLU A 26 -1.26 0.68 18.93
CA GLU A 26 -0.85 -0.73 18.80
C GLU A 26 -1.85 -1.51 17.93
N GLY A 27 -1.33 -2.34 17.01
CA GLY A 27 -2.15 -3.10 16.07
C GLY A 27 -2.65 -2.32 14.85
N SER A 28 -2.23 -1.06 14.67
CA SER A 28 -2.56 -0.28 13.46
C SER A 28 -1.93 -0.87 12.21
N VAL A 29 -2.52 -0.58 11.05
CA VAL A 29 -1.85 -0.73 9.76
C VAL A 29 -1.34 0.64 9.33
N VAL A 30 -0.07 0.73 8.94
CA VAL A 30 0.57 2.00 8.54
C VAL A 30 0.98 1.94 7.07
N PHE A 31 0.42 2.83 6.25
CA PHE A 31 0.84 3.00 4.86
C PHE A 31 1.61 4.30 4.67
N VAL A 32 2.76 4.22 4.00
CA VAL A 32 3.63 5.37 3.73
C VAL A 32 3.27 5.96 2.37
N ARG A 33 2.57 7.10 2.41
CA ARG A 33 2.18 7.86 1.22
C ARG A 33 3.37 8.61 0.65
N SER A 34 3.57 8.47 -0.65
CA SER A 34 4.62 9.16 -1.41
C SER A 34 4.11 9.75 -2.72
N ASP A 35 2.85 9.50 -3.09
CA ASP A 35 2.27 9.82 -4.40
C ASP A 35 3.06 9.20 -5.59
N TRP A 36 3.94 8.22 -5.32
CA TRP A 36 4.69 7.45 -6.30
C TRP A 36 3.78 6.76 -7.32
N TYR A 37 2.62 6.28 -6.85
CA TYR A 37 1.61 5.58 -7.64
C TYR A 37 1.07 6.43 -8.81
N LYS A 38 1.15 7.76 -8.74
CA LYS A 38 0.56 8.66 -9.76
C LYS A 38 1.16 8.48 -11.15
N LYS A 39 2.32 7.85 -11.29
CA LYS A 39 2.96 7.58 -12.59
C LYS A 39 2.89 6.12 -13.04
N TRP A 40 1.92 5.33 -12.57
CA TRP A 40 1.75 3.92 -12.99
C TRP A 40 1.72 3.69 -14.50
N SER A 41 1.34 4.69 -15.31
CA SER A 41 1.39 4.62 -16.77
C SER A 41 2.81 4.54 -17.35
N ASP A 42 3.83 4.95 -16.59
CA ASP A 42 5.24 4.82 -16.92
C ASP A 42 5.85 3.65 -16.16
N ALA A 43 5.60 2.43 -16.64
CA ALA A 43 6.07 1.21 -15.99
C ALA A 43 7.60 1.15 -15.86
N ALA A 44 8.34 1.76 -16.78
CA ALA A 44 9.80 1.76 -16.76
C ALA A 44 10.37 2.52 -15.55
N ARG A 45 9.65 3.54 -15.05
CA ARG A 45 10.03 4.30 -13.87
C ARG A 45 10.09 3.45 -12.59
N PHE A 46 9.20 2.48 -12.45
CA PHE A 46 9.13 1.66 -11.22
C PHE A 46 10.28 0.68 -11.07
N ASN A 47 11.12 0.52 -12.11
CA ASN A 47 12.36 -0.25 -12.06
C ASN A 47 13.61 0.64 -11.89
N GLN A 48 13.45 1.94 -11.63
CA GLN A 48 14.55 2.90 -11.55
C GLN A 48 14.73 3.43 -10.12
N LYS A 49 15.99 3.52 -9.69
CA LYS A 49 16.41 4.21 -8.48
C LYS A 49 16.84 5.65 -8.82
N PRO A 50 16.68 6.61 -7.91
CA PRO A 50 16.10 6.44 -6.57
C PRO A 50 14.56 6.46 -6.60
N PHE A 51 13.96 5.84 -5.59
CA PHE A 51 12.53 5.93 -5.27
C PHE A 51 12.38 6.17 -3.76
N PRO A 52 11.23 6.71 -3.29
CA PRO A 52 10.98 6.94 -1.88
C PRO A 52 11.02 5.62 -1.12
N GLY A 53 11.49 5.59 0.12
CA GLY A 53 11.45 4.35 0.89
C GLY A 53 11.12 4.56 2.34
N VAL A 54 11.40 3.56 3.15
CA VAL A 54 11.29 3.62 4.62
C VAL A 54 12.65 3.28 5.20
N SER A 55 13.16 4.11 6.12
CA SER A 55 14.44 3.81 6.75
C SER A 55 14.30 2.62 7.70
N LEU A 56 15.39 1.87 7.90
CA LEU A 56 15.40 0.73 8.82
C LEU A 56 15.02 1.15 10.26
N ASP A 57 15.46 2.31 10.71
CA ASP A 57 15.12 2.83 12.03
C ASP A 57 13.64 3.19 12.15
N ALA A 58 13.04 3.75 11.09
CA ALA A 58 11.60 4.00 11.03
C ALA A 58 10.80 2.69 11.06
N LEU A 59 11.22 1.67 10.31
CA LEU A 59 10.60 0.34 10.36
C LEU A 59 10.66 -0.27 11.77
N LYS A 60 11.82 -0.20 12.43
CA LYS A 60 11.99 -0.70 13.80
C LYS A 60 11.13 0.07 14.80
N LEU A 61 11.06 1.39 14.72
CA LEU A 61 10.18 2.20 15.57
C LEU A 61 8.72 1.75 15.42
N LEU A 62 8.24 1.62 14.18
CA LEU A 62 6.88 1.21 13.89
C LEU A 62 6.57 -0.21 14.40
N HIS A 63 7.41 -1.19 14.08
CA HIS A 63 7.14 -2.59 14.41
C HIS A 63 7.47 -2.95 15.86
N LEU A 64 8.53 -2.41 16.45
CA LEU A 64 8.98 -2.79 17.79
C LEU A 64 8.39 -1.89 18.88
N GLU A 65 8.27 -0.58 18.63
CA GLU A 65 7.85 0.38 19.66
C GLU A 65 6.39 0.83 19.53
N ARG A 66 5.87 0.94 18.31
CA ARG A 66 4.43 1.19 18.06
C ARG A 66 3.64 -0.10 17.90
N LYS A 67 4.32 -1.23 17.64
CA LYS A 67 3.74 -2.56 17.48
C LYS A 67 2.58 -2.56 16.49
N ILE A 68 2.82 -1.95 15.33
CA ILE A 68 1.87 -1.98 14.22
C ILE A 68 1.68 -3.42 13.74
N LEU A 69 0.49 -3.71 13.24
CA LEU A 69 0.14 -5.02 12.69
C LEU A 69 0.82 -5.25 11.34
N PHE A 70 0.89 -4.20 10.51
CA PHE A 70 1.29 -4.32 9.12
C PHE A 70 1.75 -2.97 8.58
N HIS A 71 2.71 -2.99 7.65
CA HIS A 71 3.17 -1.78 6.97
C HIS A 71 3.06 -1.92 5.46
N GLY A 72 3.02 -0.79 4.75
CA GLY A 72 3.19 -0.78 3.30
C GLY A 72 3.57 0.57 2.74
N HIS A 73 3.93 0.59 1.46
CA HIS A 73 4.42 1.75 0.74
C HIS A 73 4.05 1.66 -0.75
N GLU A 74 4.17 2.78 -1.46
CA GLU A 74 3.76 2.85 -2.87
C GLU A 74 4.80 2.33 -3.89
N PRO A 75 6.11 2.47 -3.66
CA PRO A 75 7.13 1.83 -4.52
C PRO A 75 7.06 0.30 -4.49
N LEU A 76 7.80 -0.33 -5.42
CA LEU A 76 7.85 -1.79 -5.56
C LEU A 76 8.88 -2.45 -4.64
N ASP A 77 9.69 -1.66 -3.93
CA ASP A 77 10.66 -2.12 -2.96
C ASP A 77 10.64 -1.16 -1.76
N THR A 78 11.00 -1.66 -0.58
CA THR A 78 10.91 -0.92 0.69
C THR A 78 11.92 0.22 0.81
N ASP A 79 13.11 0.00 0.25
CA ASP A 79 14.22 0.93 0.36
C ASP A 79 15.16 0.77 -0.84
N THR A 80 16.08 1.73 -1.01
CA THR A 80 17.00 1.73 -2.15
C THR A 80 18.41 1.28 -1.78
N THR A 81 18.63 0.79 -0.54
CA THR A 81 19.96 0.37 -0.09
C THR A 81 20.51 -0.76 -0.96
N PRO A 82 21.84 -0.97 -1.01
CA PRO A 82 22.44 -1.98 -1.87
C PRO A 82 21.91 -3.40 -1.63
N ASN A 83 21.49 -3.71 -0.41
CA ASN A 83 21.07 -5.05 0.02
C ASN A 83 19.59 -5.12 0.46
N LEU A 84 18.80 -4.07 0.21
CA LEU A 84 17.41 -3.96 0.70
C LEU A 84 17.32 -4.23 2.21
N GLU A 85 18.13 -3.51 2.99
CA GLU A 85 18.31 -3.76 4.42
C GLU A 85 16.98 -3.68 5.22
N GLY A 86 16.05 -2.84 4.79
CA GLY A 86 14.72 -2.71 5.37
C GLY A 86 13.89 -3.98 5.13
N GLU A 87 13.73 -4.37 3.87
CA GLU A 87 13.03 -5.61 3.50
C GLU A 87 13.67 -6.84 4.13
N TYR A 88 15.00 -6.94 4.05
CA TYR A 88 15.77 -8.02 4.66
C TYR A 88 15.43 -8.13 6.15
N TRP A 89 15.47 -7.02 6.88
CA TRP A 89 15.15 -7.03 8.30
C TRP A 89 13.69 -7.45 8.55
N LEU A 90 12.72 -6.89 7.83
CA LEU A 90 11.30 -7.21 7.99
C LEU A 90 11.04 -8.71 7.83
N LEU A 91 11.47 -9.30 6.71
CA LEU A 91 11.18 -10.69 6.37
C LEU A 91 11.94 -11.69 7.28
N HIS A 92 13.08 -11.29 7.85
CA HIS A 92 13.82 -12.12 8.82
C HIS A 92 13.33 -11.96 10.26
N ASN A 93 12.42 -11.02 10.52
CA ASN A 93 11.82 -10.78 11.85
C ASN A 93 10.30 -11.07 11.84
N ASP A 94 9.86 -11.99 10.97
CA ASP A 94 8.47 -12.45 10.86
C ASP A 94 7.44 -11.34 10.55
N PHE A 95 7.90 -10.24 9.95
CA PHE A 95 7.03 -9.20 9.41
C PHE A 95 6.80 -9.39 7.92
N THR A 96 5.69 -8.85 7.43
CA THR A 96 5.36 -8.79 6.00
C THR A 96 5.00 -7.36 5.61
N GLN A 97 4.87 -7.11 4.31
CA GLN A 97 4.73 -5.77 3.75
C GLN A 97 3.78 -5.71 2.57
N ALA A 98 3.24 -4.52 2.31
CA ALA A 98 2.59 -4.19 1.05
C ALA A 98 3.48 -3.29 0.20
N GLU A 99 3.73 -3.74 -1.02
CA GLU A 99 4.38 -2.98 -2.09
C GLU A 99 3.35 -2.56 -3.13
N GLY A 100 3.66 -1.52 -3.90
CA GLY A 100 2.82 -1.08 -5.00
C GLY A 100 1.44 -0.56 -4.57
N VAL A 101 1.31 -0.08 -3.33
CA VAL A 101 0.05 0.47 -2.83
C VAL A 101 -0.31 1.73 -3.63
N ALA A 102 -1.60 1.95 -3.89
CA ALA A 102 -2.08 3.07 -4.71
C ALA A 102 -3.25 3.80 -4.05
N ASN A 103 -3.47 5.06 -4.47
CA ASN A 103 -4.55 5.93 -3.99
C ASN A 103 -4.49 6.29 -2.50
N LEU A 104 -3.29 6.32 -1.90
CA LEU A 104 -3.12 6.77 -0.51
C LEU A 104 -3.44 8.27 -0.33
N ASP A 105 -3.52 9.04 -1.41
CA ASP A 105 -4.02 10.42 -1.41
C ASP A 105 -5.55 10.54 -1.29
N LYS A 106 -6.27 9.42 -1.37
CA LYS A 106 -7.73 9.37 -1.29
C LYS A 106 -8.26 8.73 -0.01
N VAL A 107 -7.38 8.38 0.92
CA VAL A 107 -7.75 7.81 2.21
C VAL A 107 -7.50 8.83 3.31
N PRO A 108 -8.28 8.81 4.40
CA PRO A 108 -7.99 9.67 5.55
C PRO A 108 -6.65 9.26 6.17
N GLU A 109 -5.90 10.23 6.69
CA GLU A 109 -4.59 9.98 7.30
C GLU A 109 -4.69 9.07 8.54
N ALA A 110 -5.80 9.14 9.26
CA ALA A 110 -6.09 8.29 10.41
C ALA A 110 -7.59 7.94 10.50
N GLY A 111 -7.91 6.86 11.21
CA GLY A 111 -9.29 6.47 11.54
C GLY A 111 -10.01 5.60 10.51
N ALA A 112 -9.39 5.31 9.35
CA ALA A 112 -9.89 4.30 8.44
C ALA A 112 -9.58 2.87 8.93
N LEU A 113 -10.44 1.93 8.56
CA LEU A 113 -10.12 0.51 8.60
C LEU A 113 -9.54 0.09 7.25
N VAL A 114 -8.73 -0.96 7.23
CA VAL A 114 -8.27 -1.60 5.99
C VAL A 114 -8.72 -3.04 5.95
N THR A 115 -9.24 -3.46 4.80
CA THR A 115 -9.48 -4.87 4.48
C THR A 115 -8.46 -5.31 3.44
N ILE A 116 -7.83 -6.46 3.67
CA ILE A 116 -6.75 -6.99 2.85
C ILE A 116 -7.16 -8.38 2.37
N GLY A 117 -7.56 -8.49 1.11
CA GLY A 117 -7.91 -9.77 0.48
C GLY A 117 -6.77 -10.28 -0.38
N PHE A 118 -6.31 -11.52 -0.15
CA PHE A 118 -5.25 -12.15 -0.94
C PHE A 118 -5.50 -13.66 -1.04
N ALA A 119 -4.96 -14.27 -2.10
CA ALA A 119 -4.98 -15.73 -2.24
C ALA A 119 -4.01 -16.38 -1.24
N LYS A 120 -4.30 -17.60 -0.79
CA LYS A 120 -3.43 -18.36 0.13
C LYS A 120 -2.73 -19.53 -0.62
N PRO A 121 -1.75 -19.24 -1.49
CA PRO A 121 -1.01 -20.29 -2.19
C PRO A 121 -0.20 -21.14 -1.20
N LEU A 122 -0.15 -22.45 -1.44
CA LEU A 122 0.65 -23.38 -0.63
C LEU A 122 2.13 -23.07 -0.81
N GLY A 123 2.81 -22.71 0.29
CA GLY A 123 4.24 -22.38 0.28
C GLY A 123 4.58 -21.04 -0.38
N GLY A 124 3.61 -20.15 -0.60
CA GLY A 124 3.89 -18.84 -1.19
C GLY A 124 4.57 -17.89 -0.21
N SER A 125 5.61 -17.21 -0.68
CA SER A 125 6.32 -16.14 0.02
C SER A 125 5.67 -14.76 -0.17
N GLY A 126 4.77 -14.63 -1.14
CA GLY A 126 4.09 -13.38 -1.48
C GLY A 126 3.04 -13.59 -2.59
N GLY A 127 2.32 -12.53 -2.92
CA GLY A 127 1.32 -12.55 -3.99
C GLY A 127 0.52 -11.26 -4.05
N TYR A 128 -0.31 -11.13 -5.08
CA TYR A 128 -1.18 -9.96 -5.22
C TYR A 128 -2.23 -9.91 -4.11
N ALA A 129 -2.42 -8.70 -3.59
CA ALA A 129 -3.43 -8.39 -2.59
C ALA A 129 -4.36 -7.27 -3.10
N ARG A 130 -5.59 -7.29 -2.60
CA ARG A 130 -6.57 -6.22 -2.77
C ARG A 130 -6.75 -5.51 -1.45
N TYR A 131 -6.19 -4.31 -1.36
CA TYR A 131 -6.40 -3.39 -0.24
C TYR A 131 -7.66 -2.55 -0.50
N VAL A 132 -8.56 -2.49 0.46
CA VAL A 132 -9.72 -1.59 0.45
C VAL A 132 -9.76 -0.85 1.78
N ALA A 133 -9.64 0.47 1.72
CA ALA A 133 -9.87 1.34 2.86
C ALA A 133 -11.37 1.51 3.08
N ILE A 134 -11.79 1.39 4.33
CA ILE A 134 -13.15 1.68 4.81
C ILE A 134 -13.02 2.96 5.64
N ALA A 135 -13.36 4.08 5.01
CA ALA A 135 -13.23 5.40 5.61
C ALA A 135 -14.42 5.72 6.54
N PRO A 136 -14.26 6.72 7.44
CA PRO A 136 -15.38 7.31 8.17
C PRO A 136 -16.52 7.76 7.24
N PRO A 137 -17.78 7.77 7.71
CA PRO A 137 -18.95 8.03 6.87
C PRO A 137 -19.02 9.45 6.30
N ASP A 138 -18.26 10.39 6.85
CA ASP A 138 -18.13 11.78 6.40
C ASP A 138 -16.94 12.02 5.45
N TRP A 139 -16.15 10.98 5.16
CA TRP A 139 -15.07 11.07 4.18
C TRP A 139 -15.62 11.20 2.75
N THR A 140 -15.02 12.10 1.97
CA THR A 140 -15.59 12.50 0.66
C THR A 140 -15.08 11.68 -0.52
N GLU A 141 -13.98 10.95 -0.36
CA GLU A 141 -13.42 10.11 -1.42
C GLU A 141 -13.96 8.68 -1.33
N GLY A 142 -14.23 8.08 -2.49
CA GLY A 142 -14.70 6.69 -2.60
C GLY A 142 -16.17 6.57 -2.98
N VAL A 143 -16.77 5.43 -2.63
CA VAL A 143 -18.17 5.13 -2.89
C VAL A 143 -18.76 4.38 -1.70
N SER A 144 -20.03 4.64 -1.39
CA SER A 144 -20.77 3.85 -0.42
C SER A 144 -21.25 2.53 -1.02
N VAL A 145 -21.58 1.57 -0.16
CA VAL A 145 -22.24 0.32 -0.58
C VAL A 145 -23.63 0.60 -1.20
N ILE A 146 -24.23 1.76 -0.95
CA ILE A 146 -25.50 2.14 -1.58
C ILE A 146 -25.28 2.58 -3.03
N GLU A 147 -24.22 3.35 -3.29
CA GLU A 147 -23.87 3.83 -4.63
C GLU A 147 -23.26 2.73 -5.50
N ALA A 148 -22.53 1.80 -4.88
CA ALA A 148 -21.90 0.66 -5.53
C ALA A 148 -22.19 -0.65 -4.77
N PRO A 149 -23.42 -1.19 -4.87
CA PRO A 149 -23.87 -2.34 -4.07
C PRO A 149 -23.13 -3.65 -4.35
N GLY A 150 -22.29 -3.70 -5.39
CA GLY A 150 -21.55 -4.89 -5.79
C GLY A 150 -22.44 -6.03 -6.32
N VAL A 151 -23.76 -5.91 -6.20
CA VAL A 151 -24.75 -6.89 -6.64
C VAL A 151 -26.02 -6.23 -7.18
N PRO A 152 -26.65 -6.80 -8.23
CA PRO A 152 -26.08 -7.84 -9.09
C PRO A 152 -24.83 -7.30 -9.81
N LEU A 153 -23.92 -8.20 -10.20
CA LEU A 153 -22.75 -7.80 -10.98
C LEU A 153 -23.17 -7.05 -12.25
N SER A 154 -22.41 -6.03 -12.62
CA SER A 154 -22.65 -5.25 -13.84
C SER A 154 -22.70 -6.16 -15.06
N ARG A 155 -23.79 -6.09 -15.84
CA ARG A 155 -23.88 -6.79 -17.12
C ARG A 155 -22.82 -6.26 -18.07
N GLN A 156 -22.02 -7.16 -18.62
CA GLN A 156 -21.03 -6.84 -19.64
C GLN A 156 -21.72 -6.67 -20.99
N THR A 157 -21.19 -5.78 -21.84
CA THR A 157 -21.75 -5.50 -23.17
C THR A 157 -21.53 -6.64 -24.17
N ALA A 158 -20.63 -7.58 -23.87
CA ALA A 158 -20.32 -8.77 -24.66
C ALA A 158 -19.85 -9.93 -23.77
N PRO A 159 -19.85 -11.19 -24.27
CA PRO A 159 -19.26 -12.32 -23.55
C PRO A 159 -17.79 -12.07 -23.18
N LEU A 160 -17.38 -12.53 -22.01
CA LEU A 160 -16.00 -12.46 -21.57
C LEU A 160 -15.18 -13.56 -22.27
N LYS A 161 -14.11 -13.17 -22.97
CA LYS A 161 -13.11 -14.09 -23.54
C LYS A 161 -11.73 -13.74 -22.97
N ARG A 162 -10.83 -14.72 -22.86
CA ARG A 162 -9.44 -14.48 -22.47
C ARG A 162 -8.71 -13.81 -23.64
N ASP A 163 -8.01 -12.71 -23.36
CA ASP A 163 -7.09 -12.09 -24.31
C ASP A 163 -5.74 -12.84 -24.37
N GLU A 164 -4.80 -12.33 -25.18
CA GLU A 164 -3.44 -12.88 -25.33
C GLU A 164 -2.65 -12.92 -24.01
N ASN A 165 -3.03 -12.10 -23.03
CA ASN A 165 -2.44 -12.04 -21.69
C ASN A 165 -3.21 -12.91 -20.67
N GLY A 166 -4.21 -13.66 -21.13
CA GLY A 166 -5.04 -14.52 -20.29
C GLY A 166 -6.10 -13.78 -19.47
N VAL A 167 -6.31 -12.48 -19.69
CA VAL A 167 -7.26 -11.64 -18.94
C VAL A 167 -8.64 -11.72 -19.59
N PHE A 168 -9.68 -11.95 -18.78
CA PHE A 168 -11.06 -11.93 -19.28
C PHE A 168 -11.50 -10.49 -19.60
N ARG A 169 -11.84 -10.24 -20.87
CA ARG A 169 -12.36 -8.95 -21.34
C ARG A 169 -13.66 -9.13 -22.12
N PRO A 170 -14.61 -8.18 -22.03
CA PRO A 170 -15.76 -8.16 -22.93
C PRO A 170 -15.28 -8.13 -24.38
N THR A 171 -15.62 -9.16 -25.15
CA THR A 171 -15.18 -9.30 -26.54
C THR A 171 -16.41 -9.45 -27.43
N PRO A 172 -16.72 -8.43 -28.27
CA PRO A 172 -17.81 -8.49 -29.25
C PRO A 172 -17.80 -9.75 -30.12
#